data_AF-A0A9X8VI84-F1
#
_entry.id   AF-A0A9X8VI84-F1
#
_cell.length_a   1.000
_cell.length_b   1.000
_cell.length_c   1.000
_cell.angle_alpha   90.00
_cell.angle_beta   90.00
_cell.angle_gamma   90.00
#
_symmetry.space_group_name_H-M   'P 1'
#
loop_
_entity.id
_entity.type
_entity.pdbx_description
1 polymer ?
#
loop_
_entity_poly.entity_id
_entity_poly.type
_entity_poly.pdbx_seq_one_letter_code
_entity_poly.pdbx_strand_id
1 'polypeptide(L)'
;PQVVVEVNGPGSFVGKLLRQALKGTGCGVREVTITNRQKRILDAFEAPLLPCFLWAHSDVLDGSAYDQMRVFNPVVTNLPDDFSDSGTGANSETPVRIGENWSENRPAQGREDWQPS
;
A
#
# COMPACT_ATOMS: atom_id res chain seq x y z
N PRO A 1 -5.95 -10.10 8.97
CA PRO A 1 -4.81 -9.75 8.09
C PRO A 1 -5.11 -10.24 6.68
N GLN A 2 -4.70 -9.50 5.66
CA GLN A 2 -5.06 -9.80 4.28
C GLN A 2 -3.96 -9.37 3.33
N VAL A 3 -3.74 -10.18 2.29
CA VAL A 3 -2.90 -9.85 1.14
C VAL A 3 -3.79 -9.62 -0.07
N VAL A 4 -3.61 -8.49 -0.73
CA VAL A 4 -4.30 -8.15 -1.97
C VAL A 4 -3.34 -8.34 -3.13
N VAL A 5 -3.75 -9.09 -4.14
CA VAL A 5 -2.91 -9.46 -5.29
C VAL A 5 -3.59 -8.98 -6.57
N GLU A 6 -2.88 -8.17 -7.35
CA GLU A 6 -3.33 -7.79 -8.68
C GLU A 6 -3.21 -8.99 -9.64
N VAL A 7 -4.27 -9.26 -10.40
CA VAL A 7 -4.32 -10.34 -11.39
C VAL A 7 -4.21 -9.75 -12.79
N ASN A 8 -2.97 -9.65 -13.27
CA ASN A 8 -2.65 -9.30 -14.66
C ASN A 8 -1.87 -10.45 -15.29
N GLY A 9 -2.30 -10.96 -16.45
CA GLY A 9 -1.60 -11.99 -17.25
C GLY A 9 -0.86 -13.07 -16.43
N PRO A 10 0.47 -12.93 -16.20
CA PRO A 10 1.27 -13.86 -15.39
C PRO A 10 0.88 -13.98 -13.90
N GLY A 11 0.25 -12.96 -13.32
CA GLY A 11 -0.19 -12.91 -11.91
C GLY A 11 -1.36 -13.84 -11.55
N SER A 12 -2.04 -14.45 -12.53
CA SER A 12 -3.22 -15.31 -12.26
C SER A 12 -2.93 -16.57 -11.44
N PHE A 13 -1.65 -16.94 -11.30
CA PHE A 13 -1.22 -18.10 -10.50
C PHE A 13 -0.83 -17.72 -9.07
N VAL A 14 -0.45 -16.46 -8.83
CA VAL A 14 0.15 -16.00 -7.56
C VAL A 14 -0.85 -16.13 -6.40
N GLY A 15 -2.10 -15.74 -6.62
CA GLY A 15 -3.11 -15.81 -5.55
C GLY A 15 -3.43 -17.24 -5.10
N LYS A 16 -3.39 -18.23 -6.01
CA LYS A 16 -3.57 -19.65 -5.65
C LYS A 16 -2.40 -20.17 -4.81
N LEU A 17 -1.16 -19.84 -5.20
CA LEU A 17 0.04 -20.21 -4.46
C LEU A 17 0.06 -19.57 -3.06
N LEU A 18 -0.30 -18.28 -2.96
CA LEU A 18 -0.38 -17.58 -1.68
C LEU A 18 -1.45 -18.17 -0.77
N ARG A 19 -2.62 -18.56 -1.28
CA ARG A 19 -3.65 -19.25 -0.49
C ARG A 19 -3.15 -20.56 0.10
N GLN A 20 -2.35 -21.30 -0.66
CA GLN A 20 -1.72 -22.53 -0.17
C GLN A 20 -0.65 -22.24 0.87
N ALA A 21 0.23 -21.27 0.61
CA ALA A 21 1.33 -20.90 1.50
C ALA A 21 0.85 -20.32 2.84
N LEU A 22 -0.24 -19.56 2.83
CA LEU A 22 -0.81 -18.91 4.01
C LEU A 22 -1.85 -19.77 4.73
N LYS A 23 -2.04 -21.03 4.33
CA LYS A 23 -3.00 -21.93 4.96
C LYS A 23 -2.68 -22.10 6.45
N GLY A 24 -3.67 -21.89 7.32
CA GLY A 24 -3.52 -22.00 8.78
C GLY A 24 -3.01 -20.73 9.48
N THR A 25 -2.63 -19.68 8.73
CA THR A 25 -2.17 -18.41 9.33
C THR A 25 -3.32 -17.45 9.68
N GLY A 26 -4.53 -17.71 9.18
CA GLY A 26 -5.66 -16.77 9.28
C GLY A 26 -5.54 -15.53 8.39
N CYS A 27 -4.54 -15.47 7.50
CA CYS A 27 -4.39 -14.39 6.52
C CYS A 27 -5.22 -14.66 5.26
N GLY A 28 -6.12 -13.74 4.93
CA GLY A 28 -6.92 -13.81 3.70
C GLY A 28 -6.11 -13.44 2.47
N VAL A 29 -6.45 -14.01 1.31
CA VAL A 29 -5.87 -13.60 0.01
C VAL A 29 -7.01 -13.17 -0.90
N ARG A 30 -6.97 -11.92 -1.35
CA ARG A 30 -7.96 -11.36 -2.28
C ARG A 30 -7.28 -10.98 -3.59
N GLU A 31 -7.89 -11.41 -4.67
CA GLU A 31 -7.46 -11.08 -6.02
C GLU A 31 -8.26 -9.87 -6.52
N VAL A 32 -7.58 -8.95 -7.21
CA VAL A 32 -8.19 -7.77 -7.81
C VAL A 32 -7.75 -7.63 -9.26
N THR A 33 -8.67 -7.22 -10.14
CA THR A 33 -8.35 -6.83 -11.51
C THR A 33 -8.42 -5.32 -11.58
N ILE A 34 -7.34 -4.67 -12.02
CA ILE A 34 -7.26 -3.22 -12.11
C ILE A 34 -7.44 -2.82 -13.57
N THR A 35 -8.47 -2.00 -13.83
CA THR A 35 -8.78 -1.52 -15.18
C THR A 35 -8.10 -0.20 -15.51
N ASN A 36 -7.89 0.66 -14.51
CA ASN A 36 -7.19 1.94 -14.67
C ASN A 36 -6.19 2.14 -13.54
N ARG A 37 -4.95 1.68 -13.77
CA ARG A 37 -3.84 1.74 -12.81
C ARG A 37 -3.51 3.19 -12.42
N GLN A 38 -3.36 4.08 -13.39
CA GLN A 38 -2.93 5.46 -13.13
C GLN A 38 -3.93 6.22 -12.24
N LYS A 39 -5.23 6.08 -12.52
CA LYS A 39 -6.28 6.68 -11.69
C LYS A 39 -6.27 6.11 -10.27
N ARG A 40 -6.11 4.80 -10.13
CA ARG A 40 -6.11 4.12 -8.84
C ARG A 40 -4.96 4.61 -7.95
N ILE A 41 -3.75 4.75 -8.52
CA ILE A 41 -2.58 5.28 -7.81
C ILE A 41 -2.86 6.71 -7.34
N LEU A 42 -3.33 7.57 -8.25
CA LEU A 42 -3.64 8.96 -7.92
C LEU A 42 -4.66 9.06 -6.77
N ASP A 43 -5.80 8.38 -6.90
CA ASP A 43 -6.89 8.44 -5.91
C ASP A 43 -6.43 7.92 -4.53
N ALA A 44 -5.56 6.91 -4.48
CA ALA A 44 -5.09 6.33 -3.22
C ALA A 44 -4.05 7.18 -2.48
N PHE A 45 -3.26 7.97 -3.19
CA PHE A 45 -2.21 8.81 -2.59
C PHE A 45 -2.63 10.27 -2.40
N GLU A 46 -3.45 10.83 -3.30
CA GLU A 46 -3.90 12.22 -3.21
C GLU A 46 -4.65 12.48 -1.90
N ALA A 47 -5.61 11.61 -1.57
CA ALA A 47 -6.44 11.75 -0.37
C ALA A 47 -5.64 11.78 0.96
N PRO A 48 -4.66 10.90 1.21
CA PRO A 48 -3.87 10.96 2.44
C PRO A 48 -2.66 11.91 2.42
N LEU A 49 -2.13 12.28 1.24
CA LEU A 49 -1.01 13.22 1.13
C LEU A 49 -1.43 14.69 1.33
N LEU A 50 -2.55 15.12 0.75
CA LEU A 50 -3.04 16.51 0.85
C LEU A 50 -3.20 17.00 2.30
N PRO A 51 -3.80 16.20 3.22
CA PRO A 51 -3.92 16.59 4.62
C PRO A 51 -2.71 16.15 5.48
N CYS A 52 -1.63 15.61 4.88
CA CYS A 52 -0.44 15.12 5.56
C CYS A 52 -0.70 13.97 6.57
N PHE A 53 -1.59 13.04 6.26
CA PHE A 53 -1.92 11.88 7.11
C PHE A 53 -1.24 10.57 6.67
N LEU A 54 -0.47 10.58 5.58
CA LEU A 54 0.35 9.45 5.18
C LEU A 54 1.72 9.47 5.88
N TRP A 55 2.04 8.41 6.60
CA TRP A 55 3.32 8.22 7.25
C TRP A 55 4.04 7.04 6.58
N ALA A 56 5.33 7.19 6.35
CA ALA A 56 6.18 6.15 5.79
C ALA A 56 7.46 6.04 6.64
N HIS A 57 8.07 4.86 6.65
CA HIS A 57 9.38 4.70 7.24
C HIS A 57 10.44 5.45 6.41
N SER A 58 11.52 5.94 7.05
CA SER A 58 12.66 6.56 6.36
C SER A 58 13.23 5.66 5.26
N ASP A 59 13.31 4.33 5.46
CA ASP A 59 13.82 3.44 4.41
C ASP A 59 12.97 3.45 3.12
N VAL A 60 11.67 3.78 3.23
CA VAL A 60 10.79 3.94 2.06
C VAL A 60 11.09 5.27 1.36
N LEU A 61 11.42 6.32 2.13
CA LEU A 61 11.79 7.64 1.63
C LEU A 61 13.18 7.63 0.95
N ASP A 62 14.10 6.82 1.48
CA ASP A 62 15.45 6.63 0.93
C ASP A 62 15.49 5.58 -0.19
N GLY A 63 14.34 4.96 -0.50
CA GLY A 63 14.19 3.92 -1.51
C GLY A 63 13.56 4.40 -2.81
N SER A 64 13.53 3.50 -3.80
CA SER A 64 12.99 3.74 -5.14
C SER A 64 11.48 4.08 -5.17
N ALA A 65 10.75 3.79 -4.09
CA ALA A 65 9.34 4.16 -3.98
C ALA A 65 9.16 5.68 -3.97
N TYR A 66 10.02 6.40 -3.25
CA TYR A 66 9.99 7.87 -3.20
C TYR A 66 10.26 8.49 -4.57
N ASP A 67 11.27 7.99 -5.27
CA ASP A 67 11.62 8.47 -6.61
C ASP A 67 10.45 8.29 -7.59
N GLN A 68 9.81 7.12 -7.58
CA GLN A 68 8.62 6.86 -8.42
C GLN A 68 7.46 7.80 -8.09
N MET A 69 7.19 8.05 -6.81
CA MET A 69 6.14 8.98 -6.38
C MET A 69 6.42 10.42 -6.80
N ARG A 70 7.68 10.86 -6.76
CA ARG A 70 8.08 12.23 -7.12
C ARG A 70 7.89 12.55 -8.60
N VAL A 71 8.12 11.57 -9.48
CA VAL A 71 8.02 11.74 -10.94
C VAL A 71 6.70 11.25 -11.51
N PHE A 72 5.78 10.78 -10.66
CA PHE A 72 4.50 10.23 -11.07
C PHE A 72 3.68 11.27 -11.85
N ASN A 73 3.18 10.86 -13.02
CA ASN A 73 2.28 11.65 -13.84
C ASN A 73 1.14 10.75 -14.33
N PRO A 74 -0.12 10.98 -13.91
CA PRO A 74 -1.24 10.08 -14.23
C PRO A 74 -1.60 10.04 -15.72
N VAL A 75 -1.06 10.97 -16.54
CA VAL A 75 -1.25 11.02 -17.99
C VAL A 75 -0.28 10.08 -18.72
N VAL A 76 0.85 9.73 -18.11
CA VAL A 76 1.90 8.92 -18.75
C VAL A 76 1.81 7.48 -18.24
N THR A 77 1.59 6.53 -19.15
CA THR A 77 1.34 5.13 -18.78
C THR A 77 2.58 4.23 -18.75
N ASN A 78 3.71 4.71 -19.29
CA ASN A 78 4.93 3.89 -19.48
C ASN A 78 6.07 4.27 -18.52
N LEU A 79 5.79 5.04 -17.47
CA LEU A 79 6.77 5.31 -16.41
C LEU A 79 6.81 4.11 -15.44
N PRO A 80 7.98 3.80 -14.86
CA PRO A 80 8.06 2.81 -13.79
C PRO A 80 7.19 3.22 -12.60
N ASP A 81 6.18 2.40 -12.27
CA ASP A 81 5.21 2.69 -11.21
C ASP A 81 4.98 1.52 -10.25
N ASP A 82 5.78 0.45 -10.32
CA ASP A 82 5.54 -0.79 -9.58
C ASP A 82 5.49 -0.62 -8.05
N PHE A 83 6.35 0.22 -7.48
CA PHE A 83 6.36 0.47 -6.03
C PHE A 83 5.18 1.36 -5.62
N SER A 84 4.85 2.36 -6.43
CA SER A 84 3.66 3.20 -6.23
C SER A 84 2.37 2.37 -6.31
N ASP A 85 2.25 1.49 -7.31
CA ASP A 85 1.08 0.62 -7.47
C ASP A 85 0.95 -0.41 -6.34
N SER A 86 2.07 -0.93 -5.85
CA SER A 86 2.11 -1.81 -4.68
C SER A 86 1.61 -1.08 -3.42
N GLY A 87 2.08 0.15 -3.17
CA GLY A 87 1.65 0.97 -2.03
C GLY A 87 0.17 1.39 -2.09
N THR A 88 -0.37 1.54 -3.29
CA THR A 88 -1.78 1.87 -3.54
C THR A 88 -2.73 0.88 -2.88
N GLY A 89 -2.41 -0.42 -2.91
CA GLY A 89 -3.22 -1.46 -2.26
C GLY A 89 -3.26 -1.31 -0.74
N ALA A 90 -2.10 -1.06 -0.13
CA ALA A 90 -2.02 -0.87 1.30
C ALA A 90 -2.79 0.39 1.76
N ASN A 91 -2.68 1.48 1.02
CA ASN A 91 -3.36 2.72 1.33
C ASN A 91 -4.89 2.60 1.19
N SER A 92 -5.38 2.00 0.09
CA SER A 92 -6.83 1.84 -0.13
C SER A 92 -7.52 0.94 0.89
N GLU A 93 -6.81 -0.05 1.43
CA GLU A 93 -7.35 -0.97 2.44
C GLU A 93 -7.18 -0.43 3.87
N THR A 94 -6.54 0.72 4.06
CA THR A 94 -6.39 1.32 5.38
C THR A 94 -7.76 1.84 5.86
N PRO A 95 -8.27 1.36 7.00
CA PRO A 95 -9.59 1.77 7.48
C PRO A 95 -9.60 3.25 7.87
N VAL A 96 -10.55 4.01 7.34
CA VAL A 96 -10.80 5.40 7.74
C VAL A 96 -11.38 5.40 9.15
N ARG A 97 -10.67 5.99 10.11
CA ARG A 97 -11.15 6.15 11.49
C ARG A 97 -11.93 7.46 11.59
N ILE A 98 -13.24 7.37 11.84
CA ILE A 98 -14.12 8.53 12.00
C ILE A 98 -14.44 8.68 13.50
N GLY A 99 -14.11 9.82 14.12
CA GLY A 99 -14.63 10.21 15.43
C GLY A 99 -13.64 10.24 16.62
N GLU A 100 -12.35 10.04 16.43
CA GLU A 100 -11.36 10.07 17.53
C GLU A 100 -10.44 11.30 17.41
N ASN A 101 -10.48 12.16 18.42
CA ASN A 101 -9.67 13.39 18.46
C ASN A 101 -8.18 13.02 18.55
N TRP A 102 -7.37 13.49 17.60
CA TRP A 102 -5.94 13.19 17.43
C TRP A 102 -5.00 13.81 18.48
N SER A 103 -5.45 14.11 19.69
CA SER A 103 -4.54 14.67 20.71
C SER A 103 -3.55 13.65 21.29
N GLU A 104 -3.65 12.36 20.96
CA GLU A 104 -2.80 11.31 21.53
C GLU A 104 -2.32 10.30 20.48
N ASN A 105 -1.61 10.76 19.47
CA ASN A 105 -0.78 9.87 18.67
C ASN A 105 0.58 9.64 19.36
N ARG A 106 0.55 9.26 20.64
CA ARG A 106 1.71 8.60 21.26
C ARG A 106 1.83 7.24 20.58
N PRO A 107 3.03 6.84 20.10
CA PRO A 107 3.21 5.45 19.70
C PRO A 107 2.74 4.60 20.87
N ALA A 108 1.83 3.66 20.60
CA ALA A 108 1.30 2.78 21.63
C ALA A 108 2.49 2.16 22.36
N GLN A 109 2.68 2.51 23.63
CA GLN A 109 3.70 1.87 24.46
C GLN A 109 3.34 0.38 24.51
N GLY A 110 4.03 -0.44 23.71
CA GLY A 110 3.77 -1.89 23.66
C GLY A 110 3.88 -2.59 22.31
N ARG A 111 4.39 -1.98 21.23
CA ARG A 111 4.99 -2.76 20.14
C ARG A 111 6.49 -2.52 20.13
N GLU A 112 7.24 -3.61 20.11
CA GLU A 112 8.69 -3.60 19.89
C GLU A 112 8.96 -2.68 18.68
N ASP A 113 9.74 -1.61 18.92
CA ASP A 113 10.13 -0.68 17.88
C ASP A 113 10.80 -1.50 16.77
N TRP A 114 10.25 -1.41 15.56
CA TRP A 114 10.75 -2.17 14.42
C TRP A 114 12.05 -1.55 13.84
N GLN A 115 12.54 -0.43 14.41
CA GLN A 115 13.84 0.16 14.10
C GLN A 115 14.96 -0.62 14.82
N PRO A 116 16.02 -1.05 14.13
CA PRO A 116 17.18 -1.63 14.79
C PRO A 116 17.93 -0.55 15.60
N SER A 117 18.37 -0.94 16.80
CA SER A 117 19.21 -0.14 17.72
C SER A 117 20.63 0.07 17.21
#